data_AF-A0A926VJW7-F1
#
_entry.id   AF-A0A926VJW7-F1
#
_cell.length_a   1.000
_cell.length_b   1.000
_cell.length_c   1.000
_cell.angle_alpha   90.00
_cell.angle_beta   90.00
_cell.angle_gamma   90.00
#
_symmetry.space_group_name_H-M   'P 1'
#
loop_
_entity.id
_entity.type
_entity.pdbx_description
1 polymer ?
#
loop_
_entity_poly.entity_id
_entity_poly.type
_entity_poly.pdbx_seq_one_letter_code
_entity_poly.pdbx_strand_id
1 'polypeptide(L)'
;MDSNKILQAFLELLKNNFSAFPQAMQDLPLLNKSLAELPDDEIEQAVDLIIDWCSERQPLGKIISDSLRQIKLDHPIEPLPDNLDNTFREVRKTVQQKLDALKKAQDEKNG
;
A
#
# COMPACT_ATOMS: atom_id res chain seq x y z
N MET A 1 -2.35 4.27 -14.15
CA MET A 1 -2.62 2.99 -13.45
C MET A 1 -3.81 3.21 -12.54
N ASP A 2 -4.38 2.15 -11.97
CA ASP A 2 -5.51 2.29 -11.04
C ASP A 2 -4.97 2.40 -9.60
N SER A 3 -5.09 3.59 -9.02
CA SER A 3 -4.59 3.94 -7.68
C SER A 3 -5.16 3.03 -6.59
N ASN A 4 -6.42 2.59 -6.75
CA ASN A 4 -7.04 1.62 -5.84
C ASN A 4 -6.31 0.28 -5.90
N LYS A 5 -6.04 -0.23 -7.11
CA LYS A 5 -5.31 -1.50 -7.29
C LYS A 5 -3.89 -1.45 -6.71
N ILE A 6 -3.22 -0.31 -6.79
CA ILE A 6 -1.86 -0.15 -6.28
C ILE A 6 -1.83 -0.16 -4.76
N LEU A 7 -2.71 0.61 -4.12
CA LEU A 7 -2.84 0.61 -2.66
C LEU A 7 -3.22 -0.80 -2.16
N GLN A 8 -4.16 -1.49 -2.82
CA GLN A 8 -4.50 -2.89 -2.50
C GLN A 8 -3.31 -3.84 -2.69
N ALA A 9 -2.55 -3.72 -3.78
CA ALA A 9 -1.38 -4.55 -4.04
C ALA A 9 -0.31 -4.39 -2.98
N PHE A 10 -0.08 -3.16 -2.53
CA PHE A 10 0.87 -2.88 -1.48
C PHE A 10 0.42 -3.44 -0.13
N LEU A 11 -0.87 -3.34 0.19
CA LEU A 11 -1.43 -3.95 1.41
C LEU A 11 -1.28 -5.48 1.41
N GLU A 12 -1.53 -6.15 0.29
CA GLU A 12 -1.32 -7.59 0.14
C GLU A 12 0.18 -7.97 0.21
N LEU A 13 1.06 -7.12 -0.33
CA LEU A 13 2.51 -7.31 -0.23
C LEU A 13 2.98 -7.29 1.22
N LEU A 14 2.52 -6.29 1.99
CA LEU A 14 2.82 -6.16 3.42
C LEU A 14 2.38 -7.40 4.22
N LYS A 15 1.27 -8.03 3.82
CA LYS A 15 0.72 -9.21 4.49
C LYS A 15 1.48 -10.50 4.14
N ASN A 16 1.67 -10.79 2.85
CA ASN A 16 2.01 -12.15 2.41
C ASN A 16 3.52 -12.41 2.32
N ASN A 17 4.34 -11.38 2.09
CA ASN A 17 5.74 -11.60 1.73
C ASN A 17 6.74 -10.72 2.48
N PHE A 18 6.28 -9.76 3.27
CA PHE A 18 7.16 -8.67 3.70
C PHE A 18 8.20 -9.06 4.75
N SER A 19 7.91 -10.06 5.59
CA SER A 19 8.89 -10.63 6.53
C SER A 19 10.08 -11.31 5.84
N ALA A 20 9.94 -11.68 4.57
CA ALA A 20 11.04 -12.22 3.76
C ALA A 20 12.00 -11.13 3.25
N PHE A 21 11.72 -9.84 3.48
CA PHE A 21 12.50 -8.72 2.98
C PHE A 21 12.98 -7.80 4.14
N PRO A 22 13.93 -8.26 4.96
CA PRO A 22 14.36 -7.54 6.16
C PRO A 22 14.97 -6.16 5.86
N GLN A 23 15.61 -5.98 4.71
CA GLN A 23 16.14 -4.67 4.30
C GLN A 23 15.02 -3.68 4.01
N ALA A 24 13.94 -4.13 3.36
CA ALA A 24 12.78 -3.29 3.11
C ALA A 24 12.04 -2.92 4.39
N MET A 25 12.05 -3.81 5.40
CA MET A 25 11.51 -3.51 6.73
C MET A 25 12.24 -2.35 7.42
N GLN A 26 13.55 -2.17 7.18
CA GLN A 26 14.31 -1.06 7.78
C GLN A 26 13.89 0.29 7.22
N ASP A 27 13.52 0.34 5.94
CA ASP A 27 13.09 1.58 5.26
C ASP A 27 11.59 1.85 5.39
N LEU A 28 10.83 0.86 5.87
CA LEU A 28 9.37 0.94 6.00
C LEU A 28 8.89 2.11 6.88
N PRO A 29 9.54 2.45 8.02
CA PRO A 29 9.19 3.65 8.80
C PRO A 29 9.35 4.96 8.01
N LEU A 30 10.36 5.05 7.14
CA LEU A 30 10.60 6.24 6.32
C LEU A 30 9.52 6.40 5.25
N LEU A 31 9.13 5.30 4.61
CA LEU A 31 7.97 5.28 3.71
C LEU A 31 6.70 5.71 4.46
N ASN A 32 6.45 5.16 5.65
CA ASN A 32 5.27 5.53 6.45
C ASN A 32 5.20 7.03 6.69
N LYS A 33 6.32 7.62 7.11
CA LYS A 33 6.42 9.04 7.39
C LYS A 33 6.10 9.86 6.14
N SER A 34 6.68 9.50 5.00
CA SER A 34 6.45 10.18 3.73
C SER A 34 4.97 10.09 3.31
N LEU A 35 4.33 8.93 3.48
CA LEU A 35 2.91 8.74 3.21
C LEU A 35 1.99 9.52 4.17
N ALA A 36 2.38 9.63 5.44
CA ALA A 36 1.62 10.35 6.46
C ALA A 36 1.73 11.89 6.32
N GLU A 37 2.81 12.38 5.71
CA GLU A 37 3.00 13.81 5.40
C GLU A 37 2.16 14.26 4.19
N LEU A 38 1.71 13.31 3.35
CA LEU A 38 0.82 13.62 2.25
C LEU A 38 -0.61 13.87 2.74
N PRO A 39 -1.31 14.89 2.20
CA PRO A 39 -2.76 15.05 2.37
C PRO A 39 -3.56 13.82 1.92
N ASP A 40 -4.76 13.60 2.48
CA ASP A 40 -5.60 12.44 2.15
C ASP A 40 -6.20 12.49 0.74
N ASP A 41 -6.26 13.67 0.13
CA ASP A 41 -6.68 13.90 -1.25
C ASP A 41 -5.56 13.74 -2.28
N GLU A 42 -4.29 13.68 -1.85
CA GLU A 42 -3.10 13.49 -2.69
C GLU A 42 -2.79 12.00 -2.93
N ILE A 43 -3.80 11.26 -3.39
CA ILE A 43 -3.71 9.80 -3.58
C ILE A 43 -2.69 9.41 -4.65
N GLU A 44 -2.60 10.18 -5.73
CA GLU A 44 -1.65 9.89 -6.82
C GLU A 44 -0.20 10.01 -6.33
N GLN A 45 0.12 11.01 -5.50
CA GLN A 45 1.44 11.14 -4.90
C GLN A 45 1.76 9.98 -3.95
N ALA A 46 0.77 9.53 -3.16
CA ALA A 46 0.95 8.39 -2.27
C ALA A 46 1.23 7.10 -3.06
N VAL A 47 0.56 6.94 -4.20
CA VAL A 47 0.75 5.83 -5.12
C VAL A 47 2.13 5.86 -5.77
N ASP A 48 2.58 7.02 -6.24
CA ASP A 48 3.90 7.19 -6.84
C ASP A 48 5.00 6.85 -5.83
N LEU A 49 4.89 7.34 -4.59
CA LEU A 49 5.83 6.99 -3.52
C LEU A 49 5.92 5.48 -3.27
N ILE A 50 4.79 4.77 -3.29
CA ILE A 50 4.74 3.31 -3.09
C ILE A 50 5.39 2.57 -4.26
N ILE A 51 5.11 3.00 -5.50
CA ILE A 51 5.70 2.40 -6.70
C ILE A 51 7.21 2.60 -6.70
N ASP A 52 7.66 3.84 -6.49
CA ASP A 52 9.07 4.20 -6.48
C ASP A 52 9.81 3.40 -5.41
N TRP A 53 9.28 3.40 -4.18
CA TRP A 53 9.86 2.67 -3.06
C TRP A 53 9.98 1.17 -3.34
N CYS A 54 8.97 0.55 -3.98
CA CYS A 54 9.03 -0.86 -4.37
C CYS A 54 10.01 -1.11 -5.52
N SER A 55 10.08 -0.20 -6.50
CA SER A 55 10.92 -0.34 -7.70
C SER A 55 12.42 -0.34 -7.35
N GLU A 56 12.81 0.47 -6.37
CA GLU A 56 14.16 0.57 -5.82
C GLU A 56 14.59 -0.69 -5.04
N ARG A 57 13.63 -1.51 -4.61
CA ARG A 57 13.84 -2.63 -3.69
C ARG A 57 13.46 -3.94 -4.35
N GLN A 58 14.32 -4.47 -5.23
CA GLN A 58 14.10 -5.81 -5.78
C GLN A 58 14.13 -6.87 -4.66
N PRO A 59 13.24 -7.88 -4.68
CA PRO A 59 12.26 -8.19 -5.73
C PRO A 59 10.87 -7.55 -5.55
N LEU A 60 10.68 -6.60 -4.62
CA LEU A 60 9.36 -6.00 -4.31
C LEU A 60 8.71 -5.35 -5.53
N GLY A 61 9.48 -4.62 -6.34
CA GLY A 61 8.98 -4.01 -7.58
C GLY A 61 8.39 -5.04 -8.55
N LYS A 62 8.96 -6.25 -8.59
CA LYS A 62 8.41 -7.36 -9.38
C LYS A 62 7.15 -7.91 -8.73
N ILE A 63 7.15 -8.13 -7.41
CA ILE A 63 5.99 -8.67 -6.70
C ILE A 63 4.80 -7.74 -6.81
N ILE A 64 4.97 -6.42 -6.62
CA ILE A 64 3.86 -5.47 -6.76
C ILE A 64 3.34 -5.45 -8.21
N SER A 65 4.23 -5.52 -9.20
CA SER A 65 3.84 -5.60 -10.62
C SER A 65 3.05 -6.88 -10.93
N ASP A 66 3.45 -8.01 -10.35
CA ASP A 66 2.74 -9.29 -10.51
C ASP A 66 1.40 -9.30 -9.75
N SER A 67 1.36 -8.73 -8.53
CA SER A 67 0.11 -8.54 -7.77
C SER A 67 -0.88 -7.67 -8.52
N LEU A 68 -0.44 -6.58 -9.15
CA LEU A 68 -1.30 -5.71 -9.97
C LEU A 68 -1.95 -6.44 -11.15
N ARG A 69 -1.31 -7.48 -11.69
CA ARG A 69 -1.89 -8.32 -12.75
C ARG A 69 -2.93 -9.31 -12.22
N GLN A 70 -2.86 -9.65 -10.93
CA GLN A 70 -3.70 -10.67 -10.30
C GLN A 70 -4.87 -10.09 -9.50
N ILE A 71 -4.77 -8.85 -9.02
CA ILE A 71 -5.81 -8.21 -8.20
C ILE A 71 -7.04 -7.93 -9.05
N LYS A 72 -8.12 -8.62 -8.71
CA LYS A 72 -9.48 -8.26 -9.08
C LYS A 72 -9.95 -7.18 -8.09
N LEU A 73 -10.55 -6.10 -8.59
CA LEU A 73 -10.96 -4.92 -7.81
C LEU A 73 -11.85 -5.25 -6.59
N ASP A 74 -12.52 -6.40 -6.62
CA ASP A 74 -13.45 -6.86 -5.57
C ASP A 74 -12.83 -7.84 -4.57
N HIS A 75 -11.51 -8.01 -4.54
CA HIS A 75 -10.90 -8.91 -3.56
C HIS A 75 -10.92 -8.27 -2.16
N PRO A 76 -11.52 -8.92 -1.15
CA PRO A 76 -11.55 -8.39 0.20
C PRO A 76 -10.14 -8.40 0.80
N ILE A 77 -9.74 -7.27 1.39
CA ILE A 77 -8.49 -7.17 2.13
C ILE A 77 -8.67 -7.92 3.46
N GLU A 78 -8.00 -9.06 3.59
CA GLU A 78 -8.10 -9.87 4.81
C GLU A 78 -7.51 -9.17 6.05
N PRO A 79 -8.01 -9.50 7.26
CA PRO A 79 -7.48 -8.97 8.51
C PRO A 79 -6.00 -9.32 8.72
N LEU A 80 -5.31 -8.50 9.52
CA LEU A 80 -3.89 -8.69 9.83
C LEU A 80 -3.68 -9.96 10.66
N PRO A 81 -2.56 -10.68 10.45
CA PRO A 81 -2.07 -11.60 11.47
C PRO A 81 -1.58 -10.81 12.70
N ASP A 82 -1.87 -11.31 13.90
CA ASP A 82 -1.64 -10.60 15.18
C ASP A 82 -0.16 -10.34 15.51
N ASN A 83 0.76 -11.01 14.81
CA ASN A 83 2.19 -11.02 15.09
C ASN A 83 3.01 -9.98 14.30
N LEU A 84 2.37 -8.99 13.69
CA LEU A 84 3.07 -7.94 12.96
C LEU A 84 3.65 -6.86 13.89
N ASP A 85 4.85 -6.38 13.55
CA ASP A 85 5.52 -5.27 14.23
C ASP A 85 4.66 -3.99 14.17
N ASN A 86 4.82 -3.08 15.13
CA ASN A 86 4.07 -1.83 15.19
C ASN A 86 4.27 -0.97 13.93
N THR A 87 5.47 -0.98 13.34
CA THR A 87 5.73 -0.30 12.07
C THR A 87 4.82 -0.78 10.93
N PHE A 88 4.55 -2.09 10.84
CA PHE A 88 3.63 -2.61 9.83
C PHE A 88 2.20 -2.17 10.05
N ARG A 89 1.76 -2.17 11.32
CA ARG A 89 0.43 -1.70 11.68
C ARG A 89 0.23 -0.24 11.29
N GLU A 90 1.23 0.60 11.53
CA GLU A 90 1.18 2.01 11.16
C GLU A 90 1.15 2.22 9.65
N VAL A 91 2.04 1.56 8.88
CA VAL A 91 2.02 1.69 7.41
C VAL A 91 0.70 1.22 6.82
N ARG A 92 0.20 0.06 7.24
CA ARG A 92 -1.10 -0.42 6.76
C ARG A 92 -2.20 0.58 7.07
N LYS A 93 -2.22 1.15 8.27
CA LYS A 93 -3.22 2.15 8.65
C LYS A 93 -3.16 3.36 7.72
N THR A 94 -1.97 3.91 7.48
CA THR A 94 -1.78 5.06 6.58
C THR A 94 -2.27 4.73 5.17
N VAL A 95 -1.86 3.59 4.62
CA VAL A 95 -2.26 3.17 3.26
C VAL A 95 -3.75 2.88 3.18
N GLN A 96 -4.35 2.29 4.21
CA GLN A 96 -5.79 2.04 4.28
C GLN A 96 -6.59 3.35 4.34
N GLN A 97 -6.11 4.35 5.08
CA GLN A 97 -6.75 5.68 5.12
C GLN A 97 -6.78 6.32 3.73
N LYS A 98 -5.66 6.26 2.98
CA LYS A 98 -5.63 6.72 1.57
C LYS A 98 -6.61 5.95 0.70
N LEU A 99 -6.68 4.63 0.86
CA LEU A 99 -7.62 3.80 0.10
C LEU A 99 -9.08 4.15 0.41
N ASP A 100 -9.42 4.39 1.68
CA ASP A 100 -10.78 4.75 2.08
C ASP A 100 -11.16 6.16 1.59
N ALA A 101 -10.21 7.11 1.63
CA ALA A 101 -10.38 8.45 1.07
C ALA A 101 -10.64 8.40 -0.45
N LEU A 102 -9.88 7.58 -1.17
CA LEU A 102 -10.07 7.36 -2.62
C LEU A 102 -11.48 6.80 -2.92
N LYS A 103 -11.91 5.78 -2.17
CA LYS A 103 -13.25 5.18 -2.34
C LYS A 103 -14.35 6.21 -2.08
N LYS A 104 -14.23 6.97 -0.99
CA LYS A 104 -15.20 8.03 -0.65
C LYS A 104 -15.30 9.08 -1.75
N ALA A 105 -14.17 9.54 -2.30
CA ALA A 105 -14.15 10.51 -3.39
C ALA A 105 -14.75 9.95 -4.71
N GLN A 106 -14.70 8.63 -4.91
CA GLN A 106 -15.34 7.97 -6.05
C GLN A 106 -16.85 7.81 -5.87
N ASP A 107 -17.31 7.48 -4.66
CA ASP A 107 -18.74 7.43 -4.32
C ASP A 107 -19.41 8.81 -4.44
N GLU A 108 -18.76 9.87 -3.96
CA GLU A 108 -19.27 11.25 -4.05
C GLU A 108 -19.37 11.78 -5.50
N LYS A 109 -18.59 11.24 -6.45
CA LYS A 109 -18.65 11.61 -7.87
C LYS A 109 -19.70 10.83 -8.67
N ASN A 110 -20.19 9.71 -8.15
CA ASN A 110 -21.15 8.83 -8.81
C ASN A 110 -22.57 8.90 -8.21
N GLY A 111 -22.75 9.69 -7.15
CA GLY A 111 -24.04 9.92 -6.47
C GLY A 111 -24.80 11.16 -6.96
#